data_AF-A0AB32ZZ87-F1
#
_entry.id   AF-A0AB32ZZ87-F1
#
_cell.length_a   1.000
_cell.length_b   1.000
_cell.length_c   1.000
_cell.angle_alpha   90.00
_cell.angle_beta   90.00
_cell.angle_gamma   90.00
#
_symmetry.space_group_name_H-M   'P 1'
#
loop_
_entity.id
_entity.type
_entity.pdbx_description
1 polymer ?
#
loop_
_entity_poly.entity_id
_entity_poly.type
_entity_poly.pdbx_seq_one_letter_code
_entity_poly.pdbx_strand_id
1 'polypeptide(L)'
;MKIFIGIVVLTSALIAIIAFSNQAQVFLLHKMYSLGSGMDDGATELFIRNKHRYKSVVLELLNAETPNTYKAQASFLFGELLLDDPEIHEKIEDISVNHPNKQIRCFWFDVMDGRFEHELIAGSESDKFATYVVRDKGSRCE
;
A
#
# COMPACT_ATOMS: atom_id res chain seq x y z
N MET A 1 23.73 34.56 -8.90
CA MET A 1 24.54 33.71 -8.00
C MET A 1 23.80 33.33 -6.70
N LYS A 2 23.31 34.30 -5.89
CA LYS A 2 22.56 33.99 -4.65
C LYS A 2 21.31 33.13 -4.84
N ILE A 3 20.53 33.39 -5.89
CA ILE A 3 19.33 32.60 -6.24
C ILE A 3 19.72 31.17 -6.63
N PHE A 4 20.80 31.00 -7.39
CA PHE A 4 21.29 29.69 -7.83
C PHE A 4 21.79 28.83 -6.66
N ILE A 5 22.53 29.44 -5.72
CA ILE A 5 22.95 28.77 -4.48
C ILE A 5 21.73 28.38 -3.64
N GLY A 6 20.73 29.26 -3.55
CA GLY A 6 19.47 28.98 -2.87
C GLY A 6 18.74 27.75 -3.44
N ILE A 7 18.61 27.66 -4.77
CA ILE A 7 17.98 26.52 -5.45
C ILE A 7 18.76 25.23 -5.18
N VAL A 8 20.09 25.25 -5.30
CA VAL A 8 20.92 24.06 -5.07
C VAL A 8 20.77 23.55 -3.63
N VAL A 9 20.81 24.43 -2.63
CA VAL A 9 20.62 24.06 -1.22
C VAL A 9 19.22 23.50 -0.97
N LEU A 10 18.19 24.07 -1.60
CA LEU A 10 16.81 23.57 -1.46
C LEU A 10 16.66 22.17 -2.06
N THR A 11 17.21 21.95 -3.25
CA THR A 11 17.14 20.65 -3.94
C THR A 11 17.92 19.57 -3.19
N SER A 12 19.12 19.87 -2.66
CA SER A 12 19.90 18.91 -1.89
C SER A 12 19.22 18.56 -0.56
N ALA A 13 18.62 19.54 0.12
CA ALA A 13 17.82 19.31 1.31
C ALA A 13 16.60 18.42 1.02
N LEU A 14 15.89 18.66 -0.08
CA LEU A 14 14.75 17.83 -0.49
C LEU A 14 15.18 16.38 -0.77
N ILE A 15 16.29 16.18 -1.50
CA ILE A 15 16.85 14.86 -1.78
C ILE A 15 17.22 14.15 -0.47
N ALA A 16 17.83 14.86 0.48
CA ALA A 16 18.18 14.30 1.77
C ALA A 16 16.93 13.85 2.56
N ILE A 17 15.89 14.69 2.61
CA ILE A 17 14.62 14.34 3.27
C ILE A 17 14.04 13.06 2.65
N ILE A 18 14.02 12.95 1.32
CA ILE A 18 13.52 11.76 0.62
C ILE A 18 14.40 10.54 0.93
N ALA A 19 15.72 10.68 0.90
CA ALA A 19 16.65 9.55 1.11
C ALA A 19 16.58 8.98 2.55
N PHE A 20 16.33 9.84 3.54
CA PHE A 20 16.39 9.45 4.95
C PHE A 20 15.02 9.28 5.62
N SER A 21 13.93 9.79 5.05
CA SER A 21 12.58 9.62 5.61
C SER A 21 11.83 8.46 4.97
N ASN A 22 11.57 7.42 5.75
CA ASN A 22 10.74 6.28 5.31
C ASN A 22 9.32 6.74 4.97
N GLN A 23 8.76 7.70 5.72
CA GLN A 23 7.45 8.28 5.44
C GLN A 23 7.42 8.98 4.07
N ALA A 24 8.45 9.77 3.75
CA ALA A 24 8.54 10.44 2.45
C ALA A 24 8.66 9.44 1.31
N GLN A 25 9.43 8.36 1.49
CA GLN A 25 9.56 7.29 0.50
C GLN A 25 8.25 6.56 0.26
N VAL A 26 7.55 6.14 1.32
CA VAL A 26 6.25 5.48 1.22
C VAL A 26 5.21 6.38 0.55
N PHE A 27 5.22 7.68 0.86
CA PHE A 27 4.38 8.66 0.17
C PHE A 27 4.67 8.74 -1.32
N LEU A 28 5.95 8.81 -1.71
CA LEU A 28 6.34 8.86 -3.12
C LEU A 28 5.98 7.56 -3.84
N LEU A 29 6.18 6.40 -3.19
CA LEU A 29 5.79 5.10 -3.75
C LEU A 29 4.28 5.02 -3.98
N HIS A 30 3.46 5.46 -3.01
CA HIS A 30 2.01 5.54 -3.21
C HIS A 30 1.64 6.48 -4.35
N LYS A 31 2.33 7.62 -4.48
CA LYS A 31 2.10 8.55 -5.60
C LYS A 31 2.47 7.93 -6.94
N MET A 32 3.59 7.22 -7.03
CA MET A 32 3.98 6.48 -8.22
C MET A 32 2.96 5.41 -8.57
N TYR A 33 2.49 4.65 -7.57
CA TYR A 33 1.42 3.67 -7.75
C TYR A 33 0.14 4.31 -8.28
N SER A 34 -0.27 5.44 -7.70
CA SER A 34 -1.50 6.16 -8.10
C SER A 34 -1.45 6.72 -9.53
N LEU A 35 -0.28 6.84 -10.16
CA LEU A 35 -0.16 7.28 -11.55
C LEU A 35 -0.56 6.17 -12.54
N GLY A 36 -0.56 4.91 -12.10
CA GLY A 36 -0.89 3.74 -12.91
C GLY A 36 0.09 3.48 -14.06
N SER A 37 -0.22 2.47 -14.88
CA SER A 37 0.50 2.12 -16.11
C SER A 37 2.00 1.86 -15.92
N GLY A 38 2.35 0.71 -15.34
CA GLY A 38 3.72 0.19 -15.25
C GLY A 38 4.58 0.87 -14.17
N MET A 39 4.18 2.05 -13.69
CA MET A 39 4.77 2.69 -12.51
C MET A 39 4.28 2.07 -11.19
N ASP A 40 3.09 1.47 -11.21
CA ASP A 40 2.47 0.72 -10.12
C ASP A 40 3.21 -0.59 -9.81
N ASP A 41 3.57 -1.34 -10.84
CA ASP A 41 4.40 -2.54 -10.69
C ASP A 41 5.76 -2.19 -10.07
N GLY A 42 6.42 -1.16 -10.61
CA GLY A 42 7.71 -0.69 -10.10
C GLY A 42 7.63 -0.15 -8.67
N ALA A 43 6.57 0.59 -8.32
CA ALA A 43 6.37 1.07 -6.96
C ALA A 43 6.15 -0.08 -5.97
N THR A 44 5.34 -1.06 -6.36
CA THR A 44 5.06 -2.26 -5.56
C THR A 44 6.34 -3.07 -5.35
N GLU A 45 7.11 -3.30 -6.40
CA GLU A 45 8.38 -4.02 -6.32
C GLU A 45 9.39 -3.31 -5.39
N LEU A 46 9.57 -2.00 -5.56
CA LEU A 46 10.47 -1.21 -4.71
C LEU A 46 10.03 -1.23 -3.24
N PHE A 47 8.72 -1.18 -2.99
CA PHE A 47 8.15 -1.28 -1.66
C PHE A 47 8.46 -2.64 -1.04
N ILE A 48 8.13 -3.75 -1.72
CA ILE A 48 8.34 -5.13 -1.23
C ILE A 48 9.82 -5.40 -0.95
N ARG A 49 10.73 -4.98 -1.83
CA ARG A 49 12.18 -5.12 -1.63
C ARG A 49 12.69 -4.45 -0.35
N ASN A 50 11.98 -3.44 0.15
CA ASN A 50 12.34 -2.68 1.33
C ASN A 50 11.31 -2.83 2.47
N LYS A 51 10.45 -3.86 2.43
CA LYS A 51 9.29 -3.97 3.33
C LYS A 51 9.62 -3.85 4.81
N HIS A 52 10.74 -4.44 5.24
CA HIS A 52 11.20 -4.35 6.63
C HIS A 52 11.46 -2.91 7.10
N ARG A 53 11.94 -2.04 6.21
CA ARG A 53 12.18 -0.61 6.49
C ARG A 53 10.88 0.18 6.58
N TYR A 54 9.86 -0.21 5.81
CA TYR A 54 8.60 0.52 5.70
C TYR A 54 7.52 0.03 6.65
N LYS A 55 7.68 -1.15 7.27
CA LYS A 55 6.74 -1.74 8.22
C LYS A 55 6.19 -0.74 9.25
N SER A 56 7.07 0.00 9.93
CA SER A 56 6.64 0.97 10.96
C SER A 56 5.78 2.09 10.39
N VAL A 57 6.03 2.51 9.16
CA VAL A 57 5.21 3.50 8.46
C VAL A 57 3.85 2.91 8.10
N VAL A 58 3.78 1.65 7.65
CA VAL A 58 2.50 0.99 7.37
C VAL A 58 1.65 0.85 8.62
N LEU A 59 2.24 0.44 9.75
CA LEU A 59 1.55 0.40 11.04
C LEU A 59 0.97 1.76 11.44
N GLU A 60 1.68 2.85 11.16
CA GLU A 60 1.16 4.20 11.38
C GLU A 60 -0.03 4.52 10.44
N LEU A 61 0.11 4.20 9.15
CA LEU A 61 -0.91 4.44 8.14
C LEU A 61 -2.20 3.64 8.42
N LEU A 62 -2.09 2.44 8.98
CA LEU A 62 -3.23 1.61 9.38
C LEU A 62 -4.12 2.27 10.44
N ASN A 63 -3.63 3.28 11.18
CA ASN A 63 -4.44 4.06 12.11
C ASN A 63 -5.24 5.20 11.43
N ALA A 64 -5.37 5.19 10.10
CA ALA A 64 -6.15 6.21 9.39
C ALA A 64 -7.63 6.13 9.78
N GLU A 65 -8.17 7.22 10.34
CA GLU A 65 -9.56 7.24 10.82
C GLU A 65 -10.57 7.54 9.69
N THR A 66 -10.13 8.27 8.67
CA THR A 66 -11.00 8.82 7.63
C THR A 66 -10.73 8.13 6.29
N PRO A 67 -11.76 7.52 5.68
CA PRO A 67 -11.63 6.92 4.35
C PRO A 67 -11.35 8.01 3.31
N ASN A 68 -10.80 7.61 2.16
CA ASN A 68 -10.45 8.53 1.06
C ASN A 68 -9.37 9.57 1.38
N THR A 69 -8.66 9.43 2.49
CA THR A 69 -7.42 10.16 2.75
C THR A 69 -6.24 9.43 2.13
N TYR A 70 -5.15 10.15 1.84
CA TYR A 70 -3.88 9.52 1.45
C TYR A 70 -3.48 8.42 2.44
N LYS A 71 -3.66 8.65 3.74
CA LYS A 71 -3.27 7.67 4.77
C LYS A 71 -4.06 6.37 4.63
N ALA A 72 -5.38 6.47 4.46
CA ALA A 72 -6.24 5.31 4.27
C ALA A 72 -5.96 4.59 2.94
N GLN A 73 -5.77 5.32 1.84
CA GLN A 73 -5.47 4.71 0.54
C GLN A 73 -4.10 4.00 0.55
N ALA A 74 -3.09 4.64 1.16
CA ALA A 74 -1.77 4.04 1.31
C ALA A 74 -1.79 2.86 2.28
N SER A 75 -2.61 2.88 3.33
CA SER A 75 -2.74 1.75 4.24
C SER A 75 -3.39 0.55 3.57
N PHE A 76 -4.44 0.75 2.76
CA PHE A 76 -5.07 -0.30 1.97
C PHE A 76 -4.04 -1.00 1.08
N LEU A 77 -3.34 -0.24 0.24
CA LEU A 77 -2.32 -0.77 -0.66
C LEU A 77 -1.18 -1.48 0.07
N PHE A 78 -0.50 -0.78 0.98
CA PHE A 78 0.72 -1.30 1.59
C PHE A 78 0.46 -2.30 2.72
N GLY A 79 -0.70 -2.23 3.37
CA GLY A 79 -1.14 -3.23 4.33
C GLY A 79 -1.42 -4.56 3.65
N GLU A 80 -2.11 -4.57 2.50
CA GLU A 80 -2.32 -5.79 1.70
C GLU A 80 -0.99 -6.43 1.29
N LEU A 81 -0.03 -5.62 0.81
CA LEU A 81 1.30 -6.09 0.42
C LEU A 81 2.13 -6.69 1.57
N LEU A 82 1.73 -6.44 2.82
CA LEU A 82 2.38 -6.94 4.04
C LEU A 82 1.47 -7.85 4.87
N LEU A 83 0.42 -8.44 4.28
CA LEU A 83 -0.45 -9.38 4.98
C LEU A 83 0.30 -10.62 5.51
N ASP A 84 1.46 -10.93 4.96
CA ASP A 84 2.35 -12.01 5.42
C ASP A 84 3.13 -11.65 6.71
N ASP A 85 3.18 -10.37 7.09
CA ASP A 85 3.80 -9.93 8.35
C ASP A 85 2.83 -10.10 9.53
N PRO A 86 3.20 -10.84 10.59
CA PRO A 86 2.28 -11.14 11.69
C PRO A 86 1.71 -9.92 12.42
N GLU A 87 2.49 -8.86 12.57
CA GLU A 87 2.07 -7.66 13.32
C GLU A 87 1.12 -6.80 12.47
N ILE A 88 1.37 -6.72 11.16
CA ILE A 88 0.46 -6.09 10.21
C ILE A 88 -0.85 -6.87 10.15
N HIS A 89 -0.77 -8.20 10.07
CA HIS A 89 -1.92 -9.08 10.05
C HIS A 89 -2.81 -8.91 11.29
N GLU A 90 -2.23 -9.00 12.49
CA GLU A 90 -2.94 -8.79 13.76
C GLU A 90 -3.61 -7.41 13.82
N LYS A 91 -2.90 -6.36 13.36
CA LYS A 91 -3.46 -5.01 13.31
C LYS A 91 -4.63 -4.89 12.34
N ILE A 92 -4.54 -5.51 11.17
CA ILE A 92 -5.62 -5.52 10.18
C ILE A 92 -6.83 -6.31 10.70
N GLU A 93 -6.60 -7.44 11.38
CA GLU A 93 -7.66 -8.22 12.02
C GLU A 93 -8.42 -7.38 13.05
N ASP A 94 -7.72 -6.67 13.94
CA ASP A 94 -8.34 -5.73 14.89
C ASP A 94 -9.16 -4.64 14.17
N ILE A 95 -8.60 -4.01 13.13
CA ILE A 95 -9.28 -2.96 12.36
C ILE A 95 -10.54 -3.51 11.68
N SER A 96 -10.48 -4.74 11.15
CA SER A 96 -11.59 -5.39 10.44
C SER A 96 -12.83 -5.61 11.30
N VAL A 97 -12.67 -5.62 12.63
CA VAL A 97 -13.76 -5.80 13.59
C VAL A 97 -14.09 -4.49 14.31
N ASN A 98 -13.08 -3.74 14.74
CA ASN A 98 -13.24 -2.68 15.75
C ASN A 98 -13.19 -1.27 15.18
N HIS A 99 -12.80 -1.07 13.91
CA HIS A 99 -12.63 0.29 13.40
C HIS A 99 -13.96 1.06 13.34
N PRO A 100 -14.02 2.31 13.87
CA PRO A 100 -15.27 3.06 14.00
C PRO A 100 -15.85 3.45 12.63
N ASN A 101 -14.99 3.70 11.64
CA ASN A 101 -15.44 3.96 10.28
C ASN A 101 -15.77 2.65 9.56
N LYS A 102 -17.05 2.48 9.18
CA LYS A 102 -17.54 1.28 8.48
C LYS A 102 -16.82 0.99 7.15
N GLN A 103 -16.44 2.01 6.38
CA GLN A 103 -15.79 1.78 5.08
C GLN A 103 -14.41 1.15 5.24
N ILE A 104 -13.60 1.68 6.17
CA ILE A 104 -12.28 1.12 6.50
C ILE A 104 -12.43 -0.27 7.10
N ARG A 105 -13.35 -0.43 8.05
CA ARG A 105 -13.64 -1.72 8.69
C ARG A 105 -14.00 -2.78 7.65
N CYS A 106 -14.96 -2.48 6.78
CA CYS A 106 -15.44 -3.43 5.78
C CYS A 106 -14.43 -3.73 4.69
N PHE A 107 -13.60 -2.76 4.31
CA PHE A 107 -12.49 -3.03 3.40
C PHE A 107 -11.56 -4.10 3.97
N TRP A 108 -11.09 -3.93 5.21
CA TRP A 108 -10.20 -4.89 5.83
C TRP A 108 -10.87 -6.22 6.15
N PHE A 109 -12.15 -6.21 6.52
CA PHE A 109 -12.94 -7.44 6.65
C PHE A 109 -12.96 -8.22 5.34
N ASP A 110 -13.26 -7.56 4.22
CA ASP A 110 -13.33 -8.21 2.91
C ASP A 110 -11.97 -8.78 2.46
N VAL A 111 -10.87 -8.08 2.77
CA VAL A 111 -9.51 -8.56 2.52
C VAL A 111 -9.23 -9.82 3.34
N MET A 112 -9.54 -9.81 4.63
CA MET A 112 -9.32 -10.95 5.53
C MET A 112 -10.22 -12.15 5.21
N ASP A 113 -11.42 -11.88 4.69
CA ASP A 113 -12.42 -12.88 4.31
C ASP A 113 -12.17 -13.48 2.91
N GLY A 114 -11.16 -12.99 2.18
CA GLY A 114 -10.82 -13.48 0.85
C GLY A 114 -11.90 -13.16 -0.20
N ARG A 115 -12.52 -11.98 -0.12
CA ARG A 115 -13.57 -11.53 -1.06
C ARG A 115 -13.12 -11.59 -2.52
N PHE A 116 -11.87 -11.23 -2.78
CA PHE A 116 -11.28 -11.19 -4.11
C PHE A 116 -10.39 -12.42 -4.32
N GLU A 117 -10.84 -13.34 -5.17
CA GLU A 117 -10.03 -14.51 -5.56
C GLU A 117 -9.57 -14.37 -7.00
N HIS A 118 -8.30 -14.69 -7.24
CA HIS A 118 -7.76 -14.79 -8.60
C HIS A 118 -8.00 -16.20 -9.11
N GLU A 119 -8.93 -16.36 -10.05
CA GLU A 119 -9.23 -17.62 -10.69
C GLU A 119 -8.48 -17.72 -12.02
N LEU A 120 -7.65 -18.75 -12.19
CA LEU A 120 -6.90 -19.00 -13.42
C LEU A 120 -7.87 -19.39 -14.53
N ILE A 121 -7.94 -18.58 -15.59
CA ILE A 121 -8.84 -18.82 -16.73
C ILE A 121 -8.12 -19.31 -17.98
N ALA A 122 -6.80 -19.10 -18.09
CA ALA A 122 -5.98 -19.63 -19.17
C ALA A 122 -4.49 -19.72 -18.80
N GLY A 123 -3.78 -20.70 -19.36
CA GLY A 123 -2.37 -20.99 -19.06
C GLY A 123 -2.20 -21.94 -17.87
N SER A 124 -0.98 -22.05 -17.36
CA SER A 124 -0.65 -22.72 -16.10
C SER A 124 0.16 -21.79 -15.20
N GLU A 125 0.15 -22.00 -13.89
CA GLU A 125 0.94 -21.19 -12.94
C GLU A 125 2.45 -21.25 -13.20
N SER A 126 2.93 -22.30 -13.90
CA SER A 126 4.32 -22.46 -14.32
C SER A 126 4.66 -21.81 -15.66
N ASP A 127 3.66 -21.29 -16.40
CA ASP A 127 3.88 -20.66 -17.69
C ASP A 127 4.24 -19.18 -17.55
N LYS A 128 4.99 -18.66 -18.53
CA LYS A 128 5.34 -17.23 -18.61
C LYS A 128 4.13 -16.30 -18.78
N PHE A 129 2.98 -16.84 -19.14
CA PHE A 129 1.74 -16.12 -19.32
C PHE A 129 0.59 -16.93 -18.72
N ALA A 130 0.22 -16.60 -17.49
CA ALA A 130 -1.00 -17.06 -16.85
C ALA A 130 -2.03 -15.92 -16.86
N THR A 131 -3.26 -16.23 -17.25
CA THR A 131 -4.35 -15.26 -17.28
C THR A 131 -5.31 -15.57 -16.13
N TYR A 132 -5.55 -14.57 -15.29
CA TYR A 132 -6.46 -14.67 -14.15
C TYR A 132 -7.65 -13.76 -14.36
N VAL A 133 -8.81 -14.17 -13.82
CA VAL A 133 -9.94 -13.29 -13.59
C VAL A 133 -10.07 -13.05 -12.09
N VAL A 134 -10.32 -11.80 -11.70
CA VAL A 134 -10.67 -11.49 -10.31
C VAL A 134 -12.15 -11.79 -10.12
N ARG A 135 -12.45 -12.74 -9.25
CA ARG A 135 -13.82 -13.08 -8.84
C ARG A 135 -14.16 -12.34 -7.55
N ASP A 136 -15.15 -11.48 -7.62
CA ASP A 136 -15.73 -10.82 -6.44
C ASP A 136 -16.84 -11.69 -5.86
N LYS A 137 -16.65 -12.20 -4.63
CA LYS A 137 -17.64 -13.01 -3.90
C LYS A 137 -18.74 -12.19 -3.23
N GLY A 138 -18.67 -10.86 -3.35
CA GLY A 138 -19.49 -9.92 -2.61
C GLY A 138 -18.95 -9.69 -1.19
N SER A 139 -19.22 -8.51 -0.65
CA SER A 139 -18.87 -8.20 0.74
C SER A 139 -19.84 -8.90 1.69
N ARG A 140 -19.30 -9.51 2.74
CA ARG A 140 -20.06 -10.04 3.88
C ARG A 140 -19.97 -9.15 5.12
N CYS A 141 -19.35 -7.98 5.00
CA CYS A 141 -19.25 -7.04 6.11
C CYS A 141 -20.61 -6.41 6.44
N GLU A 142 -20.96 -6.42 7.72
CA GLU A 142 -22.21 -5.83 8.25
C GLU A 142 -22.04 -4.39 8.76
#